data_AF-X5MDP0-F1
#
_entry.id   AF-X5MDP0-F1
#
_cell.length_a   1.000
_cell.length_b   1.000
_cell.length_c   1.000
_cell.angle_alpha   90.00
_cell.angle_beta   90.00
_cell.angle_gamma   90.00
#
_symmetry.space_group_name_H-M   'P 1'
#
loop_
_entity.id
_entity.type
_entity.pdbx_description
1 polymer ?
#
loop_
_entity_poly.entity_id
_entity_poly.type
_entity_poly.pdbx_seq_one_letter_code
_entity_poly.pdbx_strand_id
1 'polypeptide(L)' 'MTDLVVAIGLVLVIEGVAYAAFPQLFRRMLKMVEDTPDASLRMGGLLAASMGLVIVWLVRG' A
#
# COMPACT_ATOMS: atom_id res chain seq x y z
N MET A 1 2.51 -4.96 21.18
CA MET A 1 2.26 -3.50 21.08
C MET A 1 3.30 -2.80 20.21
N THR A 2 4.59 -3.17 20.29
CA THR A 2 5.69 -2.64 19.45
C THR A 2 5.52 -2.94 17.96
N ASP A 3 4.95 -4.09 17.62
CA ASP A 3 4.83 -4.56 16.23
C ASP A 3 4.02 -3.63 15.33
N LEU A 4 2.93 -3.04 15.86
CA LEU A 4 2.13 -2.08 15.11
C LEU A 4 2.93 -0.80 14.82
N VAL A 5 3.69 -0.33 15.81
CA VAL A 5 4.56 0.85 15.66
C VAL A 5 5.66 0.57 14.63
N VAL A 6 6.25 -0.62 14.66
CA VAL A 6 7.25 -1.05 13.67
C VAL A 6 6.64 -1.15 12.28
N ALA A 7 5.44 -1.74 12.14
CA ALA A 7 4.76 -1.85 10.85
C ALA A 7 4.45 -0.46 10.26
N ILE A 8 3.95 0.47 11.08
CA ILE A 8 3.72 1.86 10.67
C ILE A 8 5.03 2.53 10.25
N GLY A 9 6.10 2.36 11.04
CA GLY A 9 7.43 2.89 10.71
C GLY A 9 7.96 2.37 9.38
N LEU A 10 7.84 1.07 9.13
CA LEU A 10 8.25 0.44 7.87
C LEU A 10 7.46 0.97 6.68
N VAL A 11 6.14 1.11 6.79
CA VAL A 11 5.31 1.70 5.73
C VAL A 11 5.77 3.11 5.40
N LEU A 12 6.03 3.95 6.41
CA LEU A 12 6.51 5.32 6.19
C LEU A 12 7.88 5.38 5.52
N VAL A 13 8.81 4.50 5.91
CA VAL A 13 10.13 4.41 5.27
C VAL A 13 10.00 3.98 3.81
N ILE A 14 9.21 2.94 3.53
CA ILE A 14 9.02 2.41 2.18
C ILE A 14 8.36 3.45 1.28
N GLU A 15 7.25 4.05 1.74
CA GLU A 15 6.55 5.12 1.01
C GLU A 15 7.49 6.31 0.77
N GLY A 16 8.18 6.81 1.81
CA GLY A 16 9.08 7.95 1.70
C GLY A 16 10.23 7.73 0.73
N VAL A 17 10.85 6.54 0.75
CA VAL A 17 11.89 6.17 -0.22
C VAL A 17 11.32 6.09 -1.63
N ALA A 18 10.13 5.51 -1.80
CA ALA A 18 9.50 5.41 -3.11
C ALA A 18 9.14 6.79 -3.69
N TYR A 19 8.64 7.73 -2.88
CA TYR A 19 8.43 9.12 -3.28
C TYR A 19 9.73 9.83 -3.67
N ALA A 20 10.80 9.65 -2.90
CA ALA A 20 12.09 10.29 -3.15
C ALA A 20 12.78 9.73 -4.39
N ALA A 21 12.73 8.40 -4.59
CA ALA A 21 13.39 7.73 -5.70
C ALA A 21 12.63 7.85 -7.03
N PHE A 22 11.28 7.80 -6.99
CA PHE A 22 10.44 7.75 -8.19
C PHE A 22 9.25 8.72 -8.15
N PRO A 23 9.48 10.04 -8.02
CA PRO A 23 8.38 11.01 -7.86
C PRO A 23 7.46 11.08 -9.10
N GLN A 24 7.97 10.83 -10.31
CA GLN A 24 7.17 10.81 -11.53
C GLN A 24 6.23 9.61 -11.61
N LEU A 25 6.63 8.46 -11.06
CA LEU A 25 5.80 7.26 -11.03
C LEU A 25 4.56 7.51 -10.17
N PHE A 26 4.76 8.04 -8.96
CA PHE A 26 3.66 8.38 -8.05
C PHE A 26 2.66 9.36 -8.67
N ARG A 27 3.16 10.42 -9.32
CA ARG A 27 2.29 11.38 -10.03
C ARG A 27 1.46 10.73 -11.13
N ARG A 28 2.02 9.75 -11.85
CA ARG A 28 1.27 8.99 -12.88
C ARG A 28 0.23 8.08 -12.25
N MET A 29 0.57 7.39 -11.16
CA MET A 29 -0.38 6.53 -10.44
C MET A 29 -1.58 7.34 -9.92
N LEU A 30 -1.35 8.52 -9.34
CA LEU A 30 -2.43 9.39 -8.85
C LEU A 30 -3.39 9.81 -9.98
N LYS A 31 -2.86 10.16 -11.16
CA LYS A 31 -3.70 10.45 -12.33
C LYS A 31 -4.50 9.24 -12.80
N MET A 32 -3.89 8.05 -12.77
CA MET A 32 -4.59 6.83 -13.13
C MET A 32 -5.72 6.50 -12.14
N VAL A 33 -5.53 6.79 -10.85
CA VAL A 33 -6.59 6.64 -9.83
C VAL A 33 -7.77 7.57 -10.11
N GLU A 34 -7.52 8.81 -10.54
CA GLU A 34 -8.56 9.79 -10.87
C GLU A 34 -9.50 9.31 -11.98
N ASP A 35 -8.95 8.61 -13.00
CA ASP A 35 -9.71 8.06 -14.11
C ASP A 35 -10.31 6.67 -13.83
N THR A 36 -10.00 6.05 -12.67
CA THR A 36 -10.45 4.69 -12.34
C THR A 36 -11.80 4.72 -11.62
N PRO A 37 -12.80 3.92 -12.05
CA PRO A 37 -14.08 3.84 -11.34
C PRO A 37 -13.93 3.39 -9.88
N ASP A 38 -14.71 3.99 -8.98
CA ASP A 38 -14.69 3.68 -7.53
C ASP A 38 -14.87 2.20 -7.22
N ALA A 39 -15.72 1.50 -7.98
CA ALA A 39 -15.96 0.07 -7.80
C ALA A 39 -14.67 -0.76 -8.02
N SER A 40 -13.88 -0.41 -9.03
CA SER A 40 -12.61 -1.07 -9.33
C SER A 40 -11.55 -0.76 -8.28
N LEU A 41 -11.47 0.50 -7.81
CA LEU A 41 -10.59 0.90 -6.72
C LEU A 41 -10.91 0.16 -5.42
N ARG A 42 -12.20 0.04 -5.06
CA ARG A 42 -12.66 -0.71 -3.89
C ARG A 42 -12.29 -2.19 -3.99
N MET A 43 -12.54 -2.81 -5.14
CA MET A 43 -12.23 -4.23 -5.35
C MET A 43 -10.71 -4.47 -5.28
N GLY A 44 -9.92 -3.64 -5.96
CA GLY A 44 -8.46 -3.73 -5.92
C GLY A 44 -7.90 -3.54 -4.51
N GLY A 45 -8.42 -2.55 -3.77
CA GLY A 45 -8.05 -2.32 -2.37
C GLY A 45 -8.42 -3.47 -1.45
N LEU A 46 -9.61 -4.06 -1.60
CA LEU A 46 -10.01 -5.24 -0.83
C LEU A 46 -9.11 -6.43 -1.12
N LEU A 47 -8.81 -6.72 -2.38
CA LEU A 47 -7.91 -7.81 -2.76
C LEU A 47 -6.50 -7.60 -2.18
N ALA A 48 -5.96 -6.39 -2.29
CA ALA A 48 -4.65 -6.05 -1.72
C ALA A 48 -4.63 -6.21 -0.19
N ALA A 49 -5.67 -5.73 0.51
CA ALA A 49 -5.79 -5.87 1.95
C ALA A 49 -5.92 -7.34 2.38
N SER A 50 -6.73 -8.14 1.68
CA SER A 50 -6.87 -9.57 1.93
C SER A 50 -5.55 -10.31 1.72
N MET A 51 -4.82 -10.02 0.64
CA MET A 51 -3.50 -10.60 0.41
C MET A 51 -2.50 -10.21 1.51
N GLY A 52 -2.46 -8.93 1.89
CA GLY A 52 -1.61 -8.46 2.98
C GLY A 52 -1.91 -9.17 4.30
N LEU A 53 -3.20 -9.38 4.61
CA LEU A 53 -3.63 -10.13 5.78
C LEU A 53 -3.15 -11.58 5.73
N VAL A 54 -3.30 -12.27 4.60
CA VAL A 54 -2.83 -13.66 4.42
C VAL A 54 -1.32 -13.75 4.60
N ILE A 55 -0.55 -12.83 4.04
CA ILE A 55 0.92 -12.82 4.19
C ILE A 55 1.30 -12.63 5.67
N VAL A 56 0.70 -11.64 6.35
CA VAL A 56 0.96 -11.41 7.77
C VAL A 56 0.58 -12.63 8.60
N TRP A 57 -0.55 -13.26 8.30
CA TRP A 57 -1.01 -14.47 8.97
C TRP A 57 -0.07 -15.65 8.74
N LEU A 58 0.48 -15.85 7.54
CA LEU A 58 1.44 -16.93 7.26
C LEU A 58 2.81 -16.71 7.92
N VAL A 59 3.24 -15.45 8.06
CA VAL A 59 4.55 -15.13 8.65
C VAL A 59 4.50 -15.11 10.18
N ARG A 60 3.34 -14.77 10.77
CA ARG A 60 3.15 -14.63 12.23
C ARG A 60 2.28 -15.70 12.88
N GLY A 61 1.52 -16.46 12.10
CA GLY A 61 0.72 -17.61 12.55
C GLY A 61 1.58 -18.83 12.81
#